data_AF-X1NB19-F1
#
_entry.id   AF-X1NB19-F1
#
_cell.length_a   1.000
_cell.length_b   1.000
_cell.length_c   1.000
_cell.angle_alpha   90.00
_cell.angle_beta   90.00
_cell.angle_gamma   90.00
#
_symmetry.space_group_name_H-M   'P 1'
#
loop_
_entity.id
_entity.type
_entity.pdbx_description
1 polymer ?
#
loop_
_entity_poly.entity_id
_entity_poly.type
_entity_poly.pdbx_seq_one_letter_code
_entity_poly.pdbx_strand_id
1 'polypeptide(L)'
;MTKKAGRGAIKIVGEPANSDEQYLKIVKDADIIWSVGKAGVQIISKKLMNQLPPKKIVVDINLVPPYGIEGMKPDYYNTEFYPGIYAIGALNIGRLKYKIEREIFKKALKTKGKKVFDYNIAFEIANKIVFGEEIKILV
;
A
#
# COMPACT_ATOMS: atom_id res chain seq x y z
N MET A 1 -9.90 9.35 -9.50
CA MET A 1 -9.02 9.78 -8.40
C MET A 1 -7.54 9.66 -8.81
N THR A 2 -7.11 10.39 -9.84
CA THR A 2 -5.75 10.24 -10.42
C THR A 2 -5.13 11.60 -10.75
N LYS A 3 -4.85 12.39 -9.71
CA LYS A 3 -3.75 13.35 -9.71
C LYS A 3 -3.09 13.31 -8.33
N LYS A 4 -1.85 12.83 -8.30
CA LYS A 4 -0.84 13.09 -7.25
C LYS A 4 -1.09 12.48 -5.87
N ALA A 5 -0.99 11.16 -5.72
CA ALA A 5 -0.60 10.62 -4.42
C ALA A 5 0.88 10.99 -4.17
N GLY A 6 1.17 11.69 -3.07
CA GLY A 6 2.54 11.91 -2.56
C GLY A 6 3.29 13.17 -3.00
N ARG A 7 3.09 13.71 -4.21
CA ARG A 7 3.82 14.92 -4.68
C ARG A 7 3.43 16.26 -4.00
N GLY A 8 2.52 16.24 -3.03
CA GLY A 8 2.17 17.39 -2.19
C GLY A 8 2.22 17.07 -0.69
N ALA A 9 2.72 15.90 -0.31
CA ALA A 9 2.90 15.55 1.10
C ALA A 9 4.07 16.38 1.64
N ILE A 10 3.75 17.52 2.26
CA ILE A 10 4.72 18.45 2.83
C ILE A 10 5.28 17.98 4.17
N LYS A 11 4.72 16.91 4.77
CA LYS A 11 5.06 16.45 6.12
C LYS A 11 4.74 14.96 6.30
N ILE A 12 5.66 14.24 6.93
CA ILE A 12 5.43 12.92 7.53
C ILE A 12 5.41 13.12 9.04
N VAL A 13 4.39 12.60 9.72
CA VAL A 13 4.25 12.68 11.18
C VAL A 13 4.25 11.26 11.73
N GLY A 14 5.05 11.03 12.77
CA GLY A 14 5.01 9.80 13.55
C GLY A 14 4.11 10.00 14.77
N GLU A 15 3.23 9.04 15.02
CA GLU A 15 2.35 9.01 16.19
C GLU A 15 2.48 7.65 16.87
N PRO A 16 2.78 7.56 18.17
CA PRO A 16 2.82 6.29 18.87
C PRO A 16 1.40 5.76 19.09
N ALA A 17 1.21 4.46 18.90
CA ALA A 17 -0.04 3.78 19.24
C ALA A 17 0.23 2.35 19.73
N ASN A 18 -0.48 1.95 20.78
CA ASN A 18 -0.41 0.63 21.39
C ASN A 18 -1.78 0.07 21.81
N SER A 19 -2.88 0.74 21.46
CA SER A 19 -4.25 0.29 21.71
C SER A 19 -5.18 0.61 20.54
N ASP A 20 -6.30 -0.11 20.46
CA ASP A 20 -7.34 0.12 19.44
C ASP A 20 -7.84 1.57 19.44
N GLU A 21 -7.99 2.18 20.61
CA GLU A 21 -8.46 3.56 20.78
C GLU A 21 -7.45 4.57 20.20
N GLN A 22 -6.14 4.32 20.40
CA GLN A 22 -5.08 5.16 19.84
C GLN A 22 -4.98 4.99 18.33
N TYR A 23 -5.02 3.74 17.83
CA TYR A 23 -5.04 3.49 16.40
C TYR A 23 -6.26 4.13 15.73
N LEU A 24 -7.45 4.01 16.32
CA LEU A 24 -8.67 4.63 15.81
C LEU A 24 -8.52 6.14 15.68
N LYS A 25 -7.96 6.81 16.70
CA LYS A 25 -7.72 8.26 16.66
C LYS A 25 -6.83 8.67 15.49
N ILE A 26 -5.83 7.85 15.15
CA ILE A 26 -4.91 8.11 14.04
C ILE A 26 -5.59 7.88 12.69
N VAL A 27 -6.31 6.77 12.52
CA VAL A 27 -6.77 6.32 11.20
C VAL A 27 -8.19 6.77 10.85
N LYS A 28 -8.97 7.30 11.79
CA LYS A 28 -10.36 7.71 11.57
C LYS A 28 -10.50 8.75 10.46
N ASP A 29 -9.57 9.70 10.37
CA ASP A 29 -9.61 10.79 9.39
C ASP A 29 -8.83 10.47 8.11
N ALA A 30 -8.21 9.29 8.03
CA ALA A 30 -7.47 8.86 6.85
C ALA A 30 -8.41 8.37 5.74
N ASP A 31 -8.15 8.77 4.50
CA ASP A 31 -8.82 8.21 3.31
C ASP A 31 -8.31 6.81 2.97
N ILE A 32 -7.01 6.58 3.21
CA ILE A 32 -6.32 5.32 2.91
C ILE A 32 -5.52 4.88 4.13
N ILE A 33 -5.73 3.64 4.57
CA ILE A 33 -5.07 3.04 5.73
C ILE A 33 -4.21 1.88 5.25
N TRP A 34 -2.91 1.92 5.54
CA TRP A 34 -1.96 0.86 5.20
C TRP A 34 -1.52 0.12 6.46
N SER A 35 -1.83 -1.17 6.55
CA SER A 35 -1.27 -2.06 7.55
C SER A 35 0.04 -2.66 7.01
N VAL A 36 1.16 -2.18 7.54
CA VAL A 36 2.53 -2.53 7.12
C VAL A 36 3.36 -3.15 8.25
N GLY A 37 2.70 -3.92 9.11
CA GLY A 37 3.30 -4.59 10.25
C GLY A 37 4.22 -5.75 9.91
N LYS A 38 4.87 -6.29 10.95
CA LYS A 38 5.62 -7.54 10.89
C LYS A 38 4.70 -8.69 10.42
N ALA A 39 5.28 -9.65 9.70
CA ALA A 39 4.59 -10.88 9.31
C ALA A 39 3.95 -11.59 10.51
N GLY A 40 2.71 -12.04 10.35
CA GLY A 40 1.96 -12.73 11.42
C GLY A 40 1.54 -11.83 12.59
N VAL A 41 1.52 -10.51 12.41
CA VAL A 41 1.05 -9.57 13.43
C VAL A 41 -0.20 -8.85 12.93
N GLN A 42 -1.27 -8.96 13.70
CA GLN A 42 -2.50 -8.20 13.50
C GLN A 42 -2.42 -6.88 14.25
N ILE A 43 -2.57 -5.76 13.53
CA ILE A 43 -2.50 -4.40 14.07
C ILE A 43 -3.91 -3.83 14.24
N ILE A 44 -4.77 -4.02 13.24
CA ILE A 44 -6.11 -3.45 13.22
C ILE A 44 -7.14 -4.55 13.53
N SER A 45 -7.78 -4.43 14.70
CA SER A 45 -8.81 -5.37 15.15
C SER A 45 -10.14 -5.17 14.42
N LYS A 46 -11.02 -6.18 14.50
CA LYS A 46 -12.42 -6.06 14.07
C LYS A 46 -13.18 -4.99 14.86
N LYS A 47 -12.90 -4.82 16.16
CA LYS A 47 -13.51 -3.78 17.02
C LYS A 47 -13.18 -2.39 16.48
N LEU A 48 -11.94 -2.15 16.06
CA LEU A 48 -11.51 -0.89 15.45
C LEU A 48 -12.19 -0.69 14.08
N MET A 49 -12.16 -1.71 13.21
CA MET A 49 -12.76 -1.61 11.86
C MET A 49 -14.24 -1.21 11.89
N ASN A 50 -15.02 -1.78 12.83
CA ASN A 50 -16.44 -1.44 12.98
C ASN A 50 -16.70 0.03 13.39
N GLN A 51 -15.69 0.73 13.90
CA GLN A 51 -15.80 2.13 14.31
C GLN A 51 -15.36 3.11 13.22
N LEU A 52 -14.80 2.62 12.11
CA LEU A 52 -14.34 3.47 11.03
C LEU A 52 -15.53 4.01 10.21
N PRO A 53 -15.52 5.31 9.86
CA PRO A 53 -16.51 5.83 8.94
C PRO A 53 -16.29 5.28 7.52
N PRO A 54 -17.33 5.26 6.68
CA PRO A 54 -17.22 4.82 5.29
C PRO A 54 -16.33 5.76 4.45
N LYS A 55 -16.19 5.46 3.15
CA LYS A 55 -15.36 6.18 2.16
C LYS A 55 -13.86 6.01 2.41
N LYS A 56 -13.43 4.78 2.71
CA LYS A 56 -12.02 4.47 2.98
C LYS A 56 -11.51 3.34 2.11
N ILE A 57 -10.20 3.32 1.91
CA ILE A 57 -9.48 2.17 1.38
C ILE A 57 -8.57 1.63 2.49
N VAL A 58 -8.62 0.33 2.74
CA VAL A 58 -7.68 -0.36 3.61
C VAL A 58 -6.77 -1.28 2.80
N VAL A 59 -5.49 -1.27 3.12
CA VAL A 59 -4.46 -2.03 2.42
C VAL A 59 -3.70 -2.87 3.44
N ASP A 60 -3.53 -4.16 3.17
CA ASP A 60 -2.74 -5.05 4.02
C ASP A 60 -1.66 -5.73 3.17
N ILE A 61 -0.41 -5.54 3.57
CA ILE A 61 0.74 -6.18 2.89
C ILE A 61 1.10 -7.54 3.49
N ASN A 62 0.49 -7.92 4.62
CA ASN A 62 0.84 -9.14 5.32
C ASN A 62 0.27 -10.37 4.58
N LEU A 63 1.14 -11.33 4.29
CA LEU A 63 0.78 -12.61 3.67
C LEU A 63 0.85 -13.79 4.66
N VAL A 64 1.27 -13.54 5.90
CA VAL A 64 1.42 -14.55 6.96
C VAL A 64 0.31 -14.33 7.99
N PRO A 65 -0.60 -15.31 8.21
CA PRO A 65 -1.61 -15.21 9.26
C PRO A 65 -1.01 -15.13 10.69
N PRO A 66 -1.68 -14.44 11.62
CA PRO A 66 -2.82 -13.55 11.39
C PRO A 66 -2.43 -12.36 10.51
N TYR A 67 -3.35 -11.92 9.64
CA TYR A 67 -3.12 -10.79 8.75
C TYR A 67 -3.10 -9.47 9.54
N GLY A 68 -2.59 -8.40 8.93
CA GLY A 68 -2.45 -7.11 9.57
C GLY A 68 -3.78 -6.45 9.95
N ILE A 69 -4.82 -6.69 9.15
CA ILE A 69 -6.19 -6.29 9.45
C ILE A 69 -7.05 -7.53 9.67
N GLU A 70 -7.75 -7.59 10.81
CA GLU A 70 -8.58 -8.74 11.16
C GLU A 70 -9.67 -9.01 10.12
N GLY A 71 -9.75 -10.26 9.64
CA GLY A 71 -10.72 -10.67 8.61
C GLY A 71 -10.32 -10.35 7.17
N MET A 72 -9.18 -9.70 6.95
CA MET A 72 -8.63 -9.45 5.62
C MET A 72 -8.36 -10.77 4.89
N LYS A 73 -8.45 -10.76 3.55
CA LYS A 73 -7.96 -11.85 2.71
C LYS A 73 -6.88 -11.35 1.74
N PRO A 74 -5.82 -12.14 1.50
CA PRO A 74 -4.72 -11.70 0.65
C PRO A 74 -5.10 -11.38 -0.80
N ASP A 75 -6.18 -11.97 -1.31
CA ASP A 75 -6.65 -11.84 -2.69
C ASP A 75 -7.63 -10.68 -2.91
N TYR A 76 -8.03 -9.95 -1.87
CA TYR A 76 -8.91 -8.79 -2.00
C TYR A 76 -8.33 -7.71 -2.91
N TYR A 77 -9.18 -7.19 -3.79
CA TYR A 77 -8.87 -6.08 -4.69
C TYR A 77 -10.17 -5.36 -5.05
N ASN A 78 -10.26 -4.09 -4.65
CA ASN A 78 -11.50 -3.31 -4.79
C ASN A 78 -12.72 -4.05 -4.19
N THR A 79 -12.49 -4.83 -3.14
CA THR A 79 -13.50 -5.63 -2.47
C THR A 79 -14.11 -4.81 -1.35
N GLU A 80 -15.43 -4.61 -1.35
CA GLU A 80 -16.09 -3.99 -0.20
C GLU A 80 -15.97 -4.93 1.00
N PHE A 81 -15.23 -4.48 2.01
CA PHE A 81 -14.82 -5.28 3.16
C PHE A 81 -15.68 -4.96 4.39
N TYR A 82 -16.01 -3.69 4.56
CA TYR A 82 -17.02 -3.16 5.49
C TYR A 82 -17.88 -2.15 4.72
N PRO A 83 -19.08 -1.79 5.19
CA PRO A 83 -19.94 -0.83 4.49
C PRO A 83 -19.20 0.46 4.10
N GLY A 84 -19.02 0.68 2.80
CA GLY A 84 -18.29 1.83 2.25
C GLY A 84 -16.77 1.83 2.47
N ILE A 85 -16.17 0.74 2.91
CA ILE A 85 -14.71 0.57 3.08
C ILE A 85 -14.22 -0.56 2.17
N TYR A 86 -13.29 -0.22 1.28
CA TYR A 86 -12.77 -1.14 0.26
C TYR A 86 -11.38 -1.66 0.62
N ALA A 87 -11.11 -2.93 0.35
CA ALA A 87 -9.86 -3.61 0.72
C ALA A 87 -8.98 -3.95 -0.48
N ILE A 88 -7.66 -3.90 -0.23
CA ILE A 88 -6.61 -4.45 -1.09
C ILE A 88 -5.70 -5.35 -0.25
N GLY A 89 -5.63 -6.62 -0.60
CA GLY A 89 -4.81 -7.63 0.07
C GLY A 89 -3.43 -7.84 -0.55
N ALA A 90 -2.57 -8.53 0.20
CA ALA A 90 -1.16 -8.69 -0.08
C ALA A 90 -0.81 -9.36 -1.43
N LEU A 91 -1.64 -10.27 -1.96
CA LEU A 91 -1.34 -10.96 -3.23
C LEU A 91 -1.41 -10.02 -4.43
N ASN A 92 -2.34 -9.07 -4.44
CA ASN A 92 -2.45 -8.11 -5.54
C ASN A 92 -1.25 -7.16 -5.55
N ILE A 93 -0.80 -6.74 -4.37
CA ILE A 93 0.40 -5.93 -4.17
C ILE A 93 1.64 -6.74 -4.60
N GLY A 94 1.76 -7.99 -4.15
CA GLY A 94 2.86 -8.89 -4.48
C GLY A 94 2.98 -9.18 -5.97
N ARG A 95 1.86 -9.36 -6.69
CA ARG A 95 1.84 -9.53 -8.15
C ARG A 95 2.38 -8.28 -8.87
N LEU A 96 1.99 -7.09 -8.44
CA LEU A 96 2.51 -5.85 -9.01
C LEU A 96 4.02 -5.69 -8.72
N LYS A 97 4.43 -5.90 -7.47
CA LYS A 97 5.84 -5.92 -7.04
C LYS A 97 6.68 -6.85 -7.92
N TYR A 98 6.23 -8.10 -8.11
CA TYR A 98 6.92 -9.09 -8.93
C TYR A 98 7.13 -8.61 -10.38
N LYS A 99 6.10 -8.00 -10.99
CA LYS A 99 6.21 -7.44 -12.35
C LYS A 99 7.23 -6.30 -12.41
N ILE A 100 7.21 -5.40 -11.41
CA ILE A 100 8.15 -4.28 -11.32
C ILE A 100 9.59 -4.79 -11.21
N GLU A 101 9.87 -5.70 -10.28
CA GLU A 101 11.21 -6.26 -10.06
C GLU A 101 11.72 -6.99 -11.30
N ARG A 102 10.86 -7.75 -11.99
CA ARG A 102 11.21 -8.42 -13.25
C ARG A 102 11.62 -7.42 -14.34
N GLU A 103 10.94 -6.28 -14.45
CA GLU A 103 11.31 -5.24 -15.41
C GLU A 103 12.60 -4.50 -15.01
N ILE A 104 12.83 -4.30 -13.70
CA ILE A 104 14.11 -3.78 -13.18
C ILE A 104 15.25 -4.71 -13.59
N PHE A 105 15.13 -6.03 -13.38
CA PHE A 105 16.15 -7.00 -13.80
C PHE A 105 16.41 -6.96 -15.31
N LYS A 106 15.36 -6.91 -16.14
CA LYS A 106 15.52 -6.78 -17.59
C LYS A 106 16.26 -5.49 -17.99
N LYS A 107 15.98 -4.36 -17.33
CA LYS A 107 16.69 -3.10 -17.57
C LYS A 107 18.14 -3.18 -17.12
N ALA A 108 18.41 -3.81 -15.97
CA ALA A 108 19.76 -4.03 -15.46
C ALA A 108 20.61 -4.84 -16.45
N LEU A 109 20.09 -5.95 -16.97
CA LEU A 109 20.78 -6.78 -17.97
C LEU A 109 21.15 -6.01 -19.27
N LYS A 110 20.39 -4.99 -19.63
CA LYS A 110 20.63 -4.15 -20.82
C LYS A 110 21.49 -2.92 -20.53
N THR A 111 21.81 -2.65 -19.26
CA THR A 111 22.51 -1.43 -18.86
C THR A 111 24.01 -1.62 -19.05
N LYS A 112 24.64 -0.72 -19.80
CA LYS A 112 26.10 -0.61 -19.88
C LYS A 112 26.59 0.34 -18.78
N GLY A 113 27.64 -0.06 -18.06
CA GLY A 113 28.20 0.73 -16.97
C GLY A 113 27.39 0.66 -15.68
N LYS A 114 27.68 1.57 -14.75
CA LYS A 114 27.07 1.58 -13.41
C LYS A 114 25.74 2.37 -13.44
N LYS A 115 24.69 1.77 -12.89
CA LYS A 115 23.39 2.43 -12.67
C LYS A 115 22.79 1.98 -11.35
N VAL A 116 22.21 2.93 -10.62
CA VAL A 116 21.44 2.66 -9.41
C VAL A 116 19.97 2.43 -9.80
N PHE A 117 19.39 1.35 -9.29
CA PHE A 117 17.98 1.03 -9.43
C PHE A 117 17.32 1.21 -8.06
N ASP A 118 16.75 2.39 -7.82
CA ASP A 118 16.12 2.80 -6.56
C ASP A 118 14.57 2.74 -6.65
N TYR A 119 13.90 3.36 -5.67
CA TYR A 119 12.44 3.42 -5.66
C TYR A 119 11.85 4.32 -6.77
N ASN A 120 12.62 5.28 -7.31
CA ASN A 120 12.13 6.16 -8.38
C ASN A 120 11.89 5.36 -9.66
N ILE A 121 12.85 4.53 -10.07
CA ILE A 121 12.68 3.67 -11.25
C ILE A 121 11.60 2.60 -11.01
N ALA A 122 11.48 2.09 -9.78
CA ALA A 122 10.41 1.16 -9.43
C ALA A 122 9.02 1.82 -9.59
N PHE A 123 8.88 3.07 -9.16
CA PHE A 123 7.66 3.85 -9.30
C PHE A 123 7.34 4.18 -10.77
N GLU A 124 8.33 4.55 -11.58
CA GLU A 124 8.15 4.78 -13.02
C GLU A 124 7.62 3.52 -13.73
N ILE A 125 8.22 2.36 -13.44
CA ILE A 125 7.79 1.07 -13.99
C ILE A 125 6.38 0.73 -13.50
N ALA A 126 6.08 0.94 -12.21
CA ALA A 126 4.76 0.71 -11.65
C ALA A 126 3.69 1.54 -12.37
N ASN A 127 3.94 2.83 -12.58
CA ASN A 127 3.02 3.71 -13.30
C ASN A 127 2.79 3.24 -14.73
N LYS A 128 3.86 2.84 -15.44
CA LYS A 128 3.74 2.30 -16.79
C LYS A 128 2.88 1.04 -16.84
N ILE A 129 3.03 0.14 -15.86
CA ILE A 129 2.25 -1.10 -15.77
C ILE A 129 0.77 -0.82 -15.46
N VAL A 130 0.49 0.13 -14.56
CA VAL A 130 -0.87 0.39 -14.06
C VAL A 130 -1.66 1.31 -14.97
N PHE A 131 -1.02 2.35 -15.52
CA PHE A 131 -1.69 3.42 -16.27
C PHE A 131 -1.32 3.45 -17.76
N GLY A 132 -0.33 2.67 -18.21
CA GLY A 132 0.14 2.70 -19.60
C GLY A 132 0.98 3.92 -19.97
N GLU A 133 1.24 4.85 -19.05
CA GLU A 133 1.99 6.09 -19.27
C GLU A 133 3.29 6.13 -18.45
N GLU A 134 4.39 6.61 -19.04
CA GLU A 134 5.61 6.98 -18.29
C GLU A 134 5.43 8.41 -17.76
N ILE A 135 5.05 8.54 -16.48
CA ILE A 135 5.09 9.84 -15.80
C ILE A 135 6.55 10.19 -15.57
N LYS A 136 7.10 11.16 -16.33
CA LYS A 136 8.43 11.69 -16.06
C LYS A 136 8.49 12.24 -14.63
N ILE A 137 9.33 11.64 -13.80
CA ILE A 137 9.69 12.21 -12.51
C ILE A 137 10.78 13.24 -12.79
N LEU A 138 10.39 14.50 -12.86
CA LEU A 138 11.33 15.61 -12.83
C LEU A 138 12.02 15.57 -11.47
N VAL A 139 13.32 15.31 -11.50
CA VAL A 139 14.25 15.49 -10.38
C VAL A 139 14.59 16.96 -10.26
#